data_AF-A0A9D4N760-F1
#
_entry.id   AF-A0A9D4N760-F1
#
_cell.length_a   1.000
_cell.length_b   1.000
_cell.length_c   1.000
_cell.angle_alpha   90.00
_cell.angle_beta   90.00
_cell.angle_gamma   90.00
#
_symmetry.space_group_name_H-M   'P 1'
#
loop_
_entity.id
_entity.type
_entity.pdbx_description
1 polymer ?
#
loop_
_entity_poly.entity_id
_entity_poly.type
_entity_poly.pdbx_seq_one_letter_code
_entity_poly.pdbx_strand_id
1 'polypeptide(L)'
;MAKEQYNDVRTEFEDITKHSDLQRGDHLAVSGNRICVKYFHHGIFLGDEKGVADFGGTGKRDATLKIVNIHTFTNNGKRRLIRIKYAEGCCLHPEKAALNAEELVADPTKWGNYHLLTNNCEHFATKCKTGLAVSEQVIENIRNGLNSPIKCCILNTCISSCGCMS
;
A
#
# COMPACT_ATOMS: atom_id res chain seq x y z
N MET A 1 13.88 28.24 0.20
CA MET A 1 12.54 27.62 0.11
C MET A 1 12.51 26.47 1.08
N ALA A 2 11.77 26.63 2.18
CA ALA A 2 11.81 25.72 3.32
C ALA A 2 11.25 24.35 2.91
N LYS A 3 12.01 23.29 3.21
CA LYS A 3 11.54 21.91 3.16
C LYS A 3 10.49 21.76 4.27
N GLU A 4 9.22 21.92 3.95
CA GLU A 4 8.16 21.44 4.83
C GLU A 4 8.34 19.92 4.95
N GLN A 5 8.88 19.50 6.09
CA GLN A 5 8.88 18.11 6.49
C GLN A 5 7.41 17.69 6.67
N TYR A 6 6.87 17.04 5.65
CA TYR A 6 5.53 16.46 5.63
C TYR A 6 5.50 15.24 6.57
N ASN A 7 5.51 15.49 7.88
CA ASN A 7 5.56 14.48 8.93
C ASN A 7 4.18 13.90 9.29
N ASP A 8 3.08 14.37 8.68
CA ASP A 8 1.71 13.87 8.90
C ASP A 8 1.09 13.35 7.60
N VAL A 9 1.70 12.32 7.00
CA VAL A 9 1.05 11.57 5.92
C VAL A 9 -0.06 10.72 6.55
N ARG A 10 -1.29 11.22 6.49
CA ARG A 10 -2.47 10.47 6.94
C ARG A 10 -2.83 9.42 5.90
N THR A 11 -3.01 8.19 6.36
CA THR A 11 -3.37 7.04 5.52
C THR A 11 -4.66 6.38 5.99
N GLU A 12 -5.42 5.88 5.02
CA GLU A 12 -6.63 5.09 5.24
C GLU A 12 -6.47 3.73 4.54
N PHE A 13 -7.17 2.71 5.05
CA PHE A 13 -7.05 1.33 4.57
C PHE A 13 -8.42 0.83 4.13
N GLU A 14 -8.52 0.46 2.86
CA GLU A 14 -9.76 -0.01 2.24
C GLU A 14 -9.60 -1.47 1.79
N ASP A 15 -10.53 -2.33 2.20
CA ASP A 15 -10.57 -3.71 1.72
C ASP A 15 -11.10 -3.77 0.29
N ILE A 16 -10.31 -4.36 -0.60
CA ILE A 16 -10.70 -4.55 -1.99
C ILE A 16 -11.21 -5.97 -2.17
N THR A 17 -12.49 -6.09 -2.51
CA THR A 17 -13.16 -7.38 -2.76
C THR A 17 -13.39 -7.65 -4.25
N LYS A 18 -13.30 -6.62 -5.09
CA LYS A 18 -13.47 -6.71 -6.54
C LYS A 18 -12.28 -6.09 -7.25
N HIS A 19 -11.73 -6.80 -8.23
CA HIS A 19 -10.61 -6.29 -9.04
C HIS A 19 -10.98 -5.04 -9.82
N SER A 20 -12.25 -4.90 -10.23
CA SER A 20 -12.78 -3.73 -10.94
C SER A 20 -12.65 -2.42 -10.17
N ASP A 21 -12.51 -2.49 -8.84
CA ASP A 21 -12.39 -1.29 -8.02
C ASP A 21 -10.98 -0.71 -8.10
N LEU A 22 -9.98 -1.51 -8.54
CA LEU A 22 -8.56 -1.15 -8.61
C LEU A 22 -8.27 -0.11 -9.68
N GLN A 23 -7.36 0.80 -9.34
CA GLN A 23 -6.91 1.86 -10.24
C GLN A 23 -5.39 1.81 -10.38
N ARG A 24 -4.91 1.99 -11.61
CA ARG A 24 -3.48 2.07 -11.89
C ARG A 24 -2.83 3.14 -11.00
N GLY A 25 -1.74 2.78 -10.34
CA GLY A 25 -1.05 3.60 -9.35
C GLY A 25 -1.50 3.40 -7.90
N ASP A 26 -2.43 2.47 -7.64
CA ASP A 26 -2.82 2.12 -6.28
C ASP A 26 -1.69 1.44 -5.51
N HIS A 27 -1.52 1.85 -4.25
CA HIS A 27 -0.68 1.15 -3.30
C HIS A 27 -1.49 0.02 -2.66
N LEU A 28 -1.12 -1.20 -2.98
CA LEU A 28 -1.75 -2.41 -2.50
C LEU A 28 -0.91 -3.09 -1.43
N ALA A 29 -1.56 -3.63 -0.43
CA ALA A 29 -0.99 -4.50 0.58
C ALA A 29 -1.78 -5.81 0.64
N VAL A 30 -1.09 -6.95 0.63
CA VAL A 30 -1.71 -8.27 0.85
C VAL A 30 -1.22 -8.88 2.14
N SER A 31 -2.16 -9.41 2.93
CA SER A 31 -1.84 -10.10 4.18
C SER A 31 -1.04 -11.37 3.89
N GLY A 32 0.04 -11.59 4.63
CA GLY A 32 0.78 -12.84 4.64
C GLY A 32 1.00 -13.36 6.06
N ASN A 33 1.14 -14.68 6.16
CA ASN A 33 1.49 -15.35 7.41
C ASN A 33 2.85 -16.01 7.22
N ARG A 34 3.85 -15.56 7.98
CA ARG A 34 5.07 -16.34 8.25
C ARG A 34 5.01 -16.68 9.73
N ILE A 35 5.32 -17.93 10.09
CA ILE A 35 5.38 -18.50 11.46
C ILE A 35 5.16 -17.43 12.56
N CYS A 36 3.90 -17.31 13.02
CA CYS A 36 3.45 -16.44 14.11
C CYS A 36 3.61 -14.90 13.96
N VAL A 37 4.02 -14.39 12.79
CA VAL A 37 4.15 -12.94 12.51
C VAL A 37 3.29 -12.57 11.30
N LYS A 38 2.36 -11.63 11.51
CA LYS A 38 1.62 -10.98 10.42
C LYS A 38 2.58 -10.11 9.64
N TYR A 39 2.64 -10.31 8.33
CA TYR A 39 3.38 -9.42 7.44
C TYR A 39 2.46 -8.97 6.32
N PHE A 40 2.74 -7.79 5.77
CA PHE A 40 2.05 -7.31 4.59
C PHE A 40 3.06 -7.22 3.45
N HIS A 41 2.66 -7.70 2.29
CA HIS A 41 3.45 -7.57 1.08
C HIS A 41 2.86 -6.45 0.24
N HIS A 42 3.69 -5.47 -0.08
CA HIS A 42 3.28 -4.22 -0.69
C HIS A 42 3.64 -4.19 -2.18
N GLY A 43 2.84 -3.47 -2.97
CA GLY A 43 3.09 -3.26 -4.39
C GLY A 43 2.28 -2.11 -4.97
N ILE A 44 2.62 -1.73 -6.20
CA ILE A 44 1.91 -0.72 -6.98
C ILE A 44 1.18 -1.40 -8.12
N PHE A 45 -0.13 -1.20 -8.20
CA PHE A 45 -0.93 -1.75 -9.28
C PHE A 45 -0.66 -1.02 -10.60
N LEU A 46 -0.36 -1.75 -11.67
CA LEU A 46 -0.09 -1.21 -12.99
C LEU A 46 -1.25 -1.43 -13.98
N GLY A 47 -2.30 -2.14 -13.57
CA GLY A 47 -3.44 -2.54 -14.41
C GLY A 47 -3.58 -4.06 -14.48
N ASP A 48 -4.75 -4.56 -14.88
CA ASP A 48 -5.05 -6.01 -14.88
C ASP A 48 -4.10 -6.80 -15.80
N GLU A 49 -3.86 -6.29 -17.00
CA GLU A 49 -2.99 -6.94 -17.99
C GLU A 49 -1.51 -6.93 -17.58
N LYS A 50 -1.06 -5.84 -16.94
CA LYS A 50 0.35 -5.67 -16.57
C LYS A 50 0.67 -6.28 -15.22
N GLY A 51 -0.23 -6.16 -14.25
CA GLY A 51 -0.11 -6.70 -12.90
C GLY A 51 0.32 -5.68 -11.85
N VAL A 52 1.10 -6.14 -10.87
CA VAL A 52 1.55 -5.39 -9.70
C VAL A 52 3.07 -5.34 -9.69
N ALA A 53 3.65 -4.14 -9.62
CA ALA A 53 5.06 -3.98 -9.34
C ALA A 53 5.31 -4.18 -7.85
N ASP A 54 6.17 -5.13 -7.48
CA ASP A 54 6.54 -5.42 -6.11
C ASP A 54 8.05 -5.63 -5.94
N PHE A 55 8.49 -5.63 -4.69
CA PHE A 55 9.84 -6.06 -4.32
C PHE A 55 9.74 -7.44 -3.66
N GLY A 56 10.17 -8.51 -4.34
CA GLY A 56 9.99 -9.86 -3.81
C GLY A 56 10.85 -10.94 -4.46
N GLY A 57 11.14 -12.01 -3.70
CA GLY A 57 11.95 -13.14 -4.14
C GLY A 57 11.72 -14.38 -3.28
N THR A 58 12.11 -15.56 -3.78
CA THR A 58 12.03 -16.85 -3.06
C THR A 58 12.96 -16.90 -1.85
N GLY A 59 14.04 -16.11 -1.87
CA GLY A 59 14.97 -15.93 -0.76
C GLY A 59 15.44 -14.47 -0.62
N LYS A 60 16.13 -14.16 0.48
CA LYS A 60 16.70 -12.82 0.73
C LYS A 60 17.70 -12.38 -0.36
N ARG A 61 18.37 -13.35 -1.02
CA ARG A 61 19.40 -13.11 -2.04
C ARG A 61 18.82 -12.92 -3.45
N ASP A 62 17.58 -13.36 -3.67
CA ASP A 62 16.91 -13.33 -4.98
C ASP A 62 15.84 -12.23 -5.05
N ALA A 63 15.81 -11.36 -4.05
CA ALA A 63 14.79 -10.33 -3.93
C ALA A 63 15.14 -9.15 -4.82
N THR A 64 14.28 -8.90 -5.80
CA THR A 64 14.42 -7.81 -6.76
C THR A 64 13.07 -7.14 -6.99
N LEU A 65 13.11 -5.98 -7.63
CA LEU A 65 11.93 -5.33 -8.18
C LEU A 65 11.46 -6.11 -9.40
N LYS A 66 10.18 -6.42 -9.44
CA LYS A 66 9.56 -7.17 -10.54
C LYS A 66 8.10 -6.82 -10.69
N ILE A 67 7.53 -7.21 -11.83
CA ILE A 67 6.11 -7.14 -12.07
C ILE A 67 5.56 -8.57 -11.97
N VAL A 68 4.51 -8.74 -11.17
CA VAL A 68 3.82 -10.02 -10.98
C VAL A 68 2.35 -9.87 -11.34
N ASN A 69 1.74 -10.94 -11.83
CA ASN A 69 0.30 -10.95 -12.03
C ASN A 69 -0.45 -10.75 -10.69
N ILE A 70 -1.58 -10.04 -10.72
CA ILE A 70 -2.39 -9.76 -9.52
C ILE A 70 -2.90 -11.02 -8.81
N HIS A 71 -3.21 -12.09 -9.55
CA HIS A 71 -3.58 -13.38 -8.96
C HIS A 71 -2.41 -13.98 -8.19
N THR A 72 -1.19 -13.92 -8.72
CA THR A 72 0.01 -14.36 -7.99
C THR A 72 0.25 -13.51 -6.74
N PHE A 73 0.12 -12.19 -6.86
CA PHE A 73 0.29 -11.26 -5.74
C PHE A 73 -0.68 -11.58 -4.58
N THR A 74 -1.96 -11.79 -4.89
CA THR A 74 -3.03 -12.10 -3.94
C THR A 74 -3.10 -13.58 -3.52
N ASN A 75 -2.21 -14.44 -4.03
CA ASN A 75 -2.28 -15.90 -3.87
C ASN A 75 -3.66 -16.46 -4.29
N ASN A 76 -4.10 -16.12 -5.51
CA ASN A 76 -5.39 -16.47 -6.09
C ASN A 76 -6.57 -16.05 -5.19
N GLY A 77 -6.53 -14.83 -4.64
CA GLY A 77 -7.56 -14.30 -3.75
C GLY A 77 -7.59 -14.89 -2.34
N LYS A 78 -6.65 -15.78 -1.98
CA LYS A 78 -6.56 -16.36 -0.63
C LYS A 78 -6.06 -15.35 0.42
N ARG A 79 -5.46 -14.24 -0.03
CA ARG A 79 -4.97 -13.18 0.86
C ARG A 79 -5.93 -12.00 0.83
N ARG A 80 -6.12 -11.38 2.00
CA ARG A 80 -6.83 -10.10 2.12
C ARG A 80 -6.06 -9.04 1.34
N LEU A 81 -6.73 -8.39 0.39
CA LEU A 81 -6.19 -7.31 -0.42
C LEU A 81 -6.69 -5.97 0.12
N ILE A 82 -5.75 -5.08 0.42
CA ILE A 82 -6.00 -3.78 1.03
C ILE A 82 -5.41 -2.70 0.12
N ARG A 83 -6.20 -1.68 -0.21
CA ARG A 83 -5.71 -0.44 -0.79
C ARG A 83 -5.34 0.53 0.32
N ILE A 84 -4.14 1.10 0.23
CA ILE A 84 -3.70 2.20 1.10
C ILE A 84 -4.01 3.51 0.39
N LYS A 85 -4.92 4.29 0.97
CA LYS A 85 -5.25 5.65 0.55
C LYS A 85 -4.41 6.64 1.33
N TYR A 86 -4.03 7.72 0.66
CA TYR A 86 -3.24 8.81 1.23
C TYR A 86 -4.13 10.05 1.22
N ALA A 87 -4.05 10.86 2.28
CA ALA A 87 -4.78 12.12 2.32
C ALA A 87 -4.37 13.04 1.15
N GLU A 88 -5.27 13.95 0.79
CA GLU A 88 -5.04 14.89 -0.30
C GLU A 88 -3.75 15.69 -0.08
N GLY A 89 -2.97 15.89 -1.16
CA GLY A 89 -1.67 16.54 -1.10
C GLY A 89 -0.52 15.67 -0.56
N CYS A 90 -0.78 14.48 -0.02
CA CYS A 90 0.24 13.59 0.53
C CYS A 90 0.81 12.57 -0.47
N CYS A 91 0.22 12.46 -1.67
CA CYS A 91 0.66 11.53 -2.69
C CYS A 91 0.66 12.12 -4.10
N LEU A 92 1.46 11.52 -4.97
CA LEU A 92 1.48 11.82 -6.39
C LEU A 92 0.20 11.33 -7.08
N HIS A 93 -0.07 11.92 -8.25
CA HIS A 93 -1.12 11.45 -9.15
C HIS A 93 -0.95 9.95 -9.44
N PRO A 94 -2.04 9.15 -9.49
CA PRO A 94 -1.96 7.70 -9.66
C PRO A 94 -1.09 7.27 -10.86
N GLU A 95 -1.25 7.92 -12.02
CA GLU A 95 -0.42 7.63 -13.18
C GLU A 95 1.08 7.88 -12.93
N LYS A 96 1.42 8.96 -12.22
CA LYS A 96 2.83 9.23 -11.88
C LYS A 96 3.39 8.17 -10.93
N ALA A 97 2.60 7.68 -10.00
CA ALA A 97 3.00 6.59 -9.11
C ALA A 97 3.25 5.28 -9.87
N ALA A 98 2.40 4.96 -10.86
CA ALA A 98 2.59 3.82 -11.75
C ALA A 98 3.87 3.96 -12.60
N LEU A 99 4.11 5.13 -13.18
CA LEU A 99 5.33 5.41 -13.94
C LEU A 99 6.60 5.28 -13.09
N ASN A 100 6.58 5.78 -11.85
CA ASN A 100 7.70 5.63 -10.92
C ASN A 100 7.99 4.14 -10.64
N ALA A 101 6.93 3.34 -10.45
CA ALA A 101 7.08 1.90 -10.22
C ALA A 101 7.67 1.20 -11.44
N GLU A 102 7.20 1.53 -12.66
CA GLU A 102 7.74 0.99 -13.91
C GLU A 102 9.20 1.38 -14.11
N GLU A 103 9.57 2.63 -13.84
CA GLU A 103 10.95 3.12 -13.96
C GLU A 103 11.89 2.38 -13.01
N LEU A 104 11.48 2.17 -11.76
CA LEU A 104 12.30 1.48 -10.75
C LEU A 104 12.42 -0.02 -11.03
N VAL A 105 11.38 -0.66 -11.58
CA VAL A 105 11.47 -2.05 -12.04
C VAL A 105 12.41 -2.15 -13.25
N ALA A 106 12.35 -1.20 -14.19
CA ALA A 106 13.17 -1.21 -15.39
C ALA A 106 14.66 -0.93 -15.09
N ASP A 107 14.94 -0.07 -14.10
CA ASP A 107 16.29 0.23 -13.64
C ASP A 107 16.39 0.12 -12.10
N PRO A 108 16.55 -1.12 -11.57
CA PRO A 108 16.67 -1.34 -10.14
C PRO A 108 17.88 -0.66 -9.49
N THR A 109 18.87 -0.20 -10.27
CA THR A 109 20.02 0.52 -9.73
C THR A 109 19.62 1.85 -9.09
N LYS A 110 18.51 2.46 -9.56
CA LYS A 110 17.90 3.67 -8.99
C LYS A 110 17.21 3.44 -7.65
N TRP A 111 16.91 2.19 -7.30
CA TRP A 111 16.29 1.83 -6.03
C TRP A 111 17.31 1.80 -4.89
N GLY A 112 18.51 1.28 -5.15
CA GLY A 112 19.59 1.15 -4.16
C GLY A 112 19.55 -0.15 -3.32
N ASN A 113 20.60 -0.36 -2.51
CA ASN A 113 20.74 -1.53 -1.65
C ASN A 113 19.95 -1.36 -0.34
N TYR A 114 18.75 -1.95 -0.25
CA TYR A 114 17.98 -2.03 1.00
C TYR A 114 17.81 -3.48 1.47
N HIS A 115 17.86 -3.72 2.79
CA HIS A 115 17.74 -5.06 3.39
C HIS A 115 16.43 -5.23 4.19
N LEU A 116 15.89 -6.45 4.15
CA LEU A 116 14.60 -6.96 4.65
C LEU A 116 13.42 -6.80 3.67
N LEU A 117 12.89 -7.93 3.21
CA LEU A 117 11.88 -8.02 2.13
C LEU A 117 10.60 -7.21 2.39
N THR A 118 10.06 -7.27 3.62
CA THR A 118 8.81 -6.61 4.00
C THR A 118 8.98 -5.10 4.09
N ASN A 119 10.07 -4.66 4.70
CA ASN A 119 10.38 -3.24 4.78
C ASN A 119 10.64 -2.71 3.36
N ASN A 120 11.38 -3.45 2.54
CA ASN A 120 11.72 -3.01 1.19
C ASN A 120 10.49 -2.83 0.29
N CYS A 121 9.51 -3.75 0.32
CA CYS A 121 8.32 -3.60 -0.52
C CYS A 121 7.44 -2.44 -0.05
N GLU A 122 7.34 -2.20 1.26
CA GLU A 122 6.62 -1.06 1.83
C GLU A 122 7.29 0.28 1.50
N HIS A 123 8.61 0.36 1.64
CA HIS A 123 9.39 1.53 1.22
C HIS A 123 9.24 1.77 -0.27
N PHE A 124 9.29 0.71 -1.08
CA PHE A 124 9.14 0.80 -2.53
C PHE A 124 7.80 1.41 -2.91
N ALA A 125 6.71 0.81 -2.45
CA ALA A 125 5.38 1.29 -2.79
C ALA A 125 5.13 2.71 -2.25
N THR A 126 5.62 3.02 -1.04
CA THR A 126 5.52 4.37 -0.49
C THR A 126 6.31 5.40 -1.31
N LYS A 127 7.57 5.09 -1.70
CA LYS A 127 8.37 5.98 -2.56
C LYS A 127 7.70 6.21 -3.92
N CYS A 128 7.17 5.15 -4.53
CA CYS A 128 6.44 5.28 -5.79
C CYS A 128 5.22 6.19 -5.64
N LYS A 129 4.46 6.02 -4.55
CA LYS A 129 3.21 6.74 -4.32
C LYS A 129 3.40 8.20 -3.89
N THR A 130 4.43 8.51 -3.11
CA THR A 130 4.66 9.87 -2.58
C THR A 130 5.76 10.64 -3.29
N GLY A 131 6.68 9.95 -3.98
CA GLY A 131 7.86 10.56 -4.61
C GLY A 131 8.95 10.98 -3.63
N LEU A 132 8.75 10.79 -2.33
CA LEU A 132 9.66 11.25 -1.29
C LEU A 132 10.68 10.16 -0.91
N ALA A 133 11.86 10.60 -0.46
CA ALA A 133 12.74 9.75 0.34
C ALA A 133 11.97 9.44 1.64
N VAL A 134 11.58 8.18 1.77
CA VAL A 134 10.60 7.72 2.75
C VAL A 134 11.04 8.03 4.19
N SER A 135 10.16 8.64 4.99
CA SER A 135 10.37 8.81 6.44
C SER A 135 9.91 7.55 7.18
N GLU A 136 10.71 7.09 8.15
CA GLU A 136 10.36 5.96 9.04
C GLU A 136 8.99 6.16 9.72
N GLN A 137 8.58 7.41 9.98
CA GLN A 137 7.29 7.70 10.60
C GLN A 137 6.11 7.35 9.69
N VAL A 138 6.21 7.60 8.38
CA VAL A 138 5.14 7.28 7.41
C VAL A 138 4.97 5.78 7.30
N ILE A 139 6.09 5.06 7.29
CA ILE A 139 6.16 3.60 7.28
C ILE A 139 5.54 3.03 8.55
N GLU A 140 5.92 3.55 9.70
CA GLU A 140 5.36 3.12 10.98
C GLU A 140 3.84 3.34 11.05
N ASN A 141 3.33 4.45 10.50
CA ASN A 141 1.89 4.70 10.37
C ASN A 141 1.20 3.64 9.49
N ILE A 142 1.80 3.28 8.35
CA ILE A 142 1.26 2.25 7.44
C ILE A 142 1.22 0.88 8.15
N ARG A 143 2.31 0.48 8.78
CA ARG A 143 2.38 -0.78 9.54
C ARG A 143 1.36 -0.85 10.66
N ASN A 144 1.24 0.20 11.47
CA ASN A 144 0.31 0.25 12.59
C ASN A 144 -1.14 0.21 12.11
N GLY A 145 -1.47 0.91 11.03
CA GLY A 145 -2.80 0.88 10.44
C GLY A 145 -3.20 -0.49 9.88
N LEU A 146 -2.26 -1.21 9.26
CA LEU A 146 -2.49 -2.58 8.76
C LEU A 146 -2.61 -3.62 9.89
N ASN A 147 -1.89 -3.43 10.99
CA ASN A 147 -1.91 -4.32 12.15
C ASN A 147 -3.05 -4.03 13.14
N SER A 148 -3.65 -2.84 13.08
CA SER A 148 -4.79 -2.46 13.91
C SER A 148 -5.99 -3.38 13.61
N PRO A 149 -6.68 -3.92 14.62
CA PRO A 149 -7.97 -4.57 14.39
C PRO A 149 -8.89 -3.55 13.72
N ILE A 150 -9.44 -3.92 12.56
CA ILE A 150 -10.37 -3.09 11.78
C ILE A 150 -11.39 -2.52 12.76
N LYS A 151 -11.43 -1.19 12.94
CA LYS A 151 -12.61 -0.53 13.48
C LYS A 151 -13.70 -0.77 12.43
N CYS A 152 -14.47 -1.83 12.63
CA CYS A 152 -15.72 -2.02 11.95
C CYS A 152 -16.54 -0.76 12.24
N CYS A 153 -16.67 0.13 11.26
CA CYS A 153 -17.66 1.18 11.29
C CYS A 153 -19.04 0.49 11.25
N ILE A 154 -19.51 0.05 12.41
CA ILE A 154 -20.92 -0.23 12.62
C ILE A 154 -21.61 1.12 12.51
N LEU A 155 -22.29 1.29 11.37
CA LEU A 155 -23.40 2.18 11.07
C LEU A 155 -23.72 3.24 12.14
N ASN A 156 -23.56 4.50 11.73
CA ASN A 156 -24.34 5.61 12.29
C ASN A 156 -25.81 5.19 12.39
N THR A 157 -26.35 5.14 13.60
CA THR A 157 -27.79 5.31 13.78
C THR A 157 -27.99 6.67 14.44
N CYS A 158 -28.60 7.57 13.69
CA CYS A 158 -29.06 8.87 14.12
C CYS A 158 -29.85 8.75 15.43
N ILE A 159 -29.40 9.44 16.48
CA ILE A 159 -30.32 9.89 17.54
C ILE A 159 -30.80 11.26 17.10
N SER A 160 -31.75 11.25 16.17
CA SER A 160 -32.61 12.40 15.92
C SER A 160 -33.62 12.44 17.06
N SER A 161 -33.57 13.52 17.83
CA SER A 161 -34.56 13.93 18.80
C SER A 161 -35.99 13.77 18.28
N CYS A 162 -36.74 12.83 18.84
CA CYS A 162 -38.21 12.85 18.81
C CYS A 162 -38.69 13.21 20.22
N GLY A 163 -38.79 14.52 20.47
CA GLY A 163 -39.74 15.03 21.45
C GLY A 163 -41.12 14.99 20.80
N CYS A 164 -42.00 14.12 21.28
CA CYS A 164 -43.44 14.26 21.07
C CYS A 164 -44.11 14.35 22.43
N MET A 165 -44.74 15.50 22.64
CA MET A 165 -45.70 15.81 23.68
C MET A 165 -46.81 14.76 23.72
N SER A 166 -47.20 14.35 24.92
CA SER A 166 -48.58 14.09 25.36
C SER A 166 -48.58 14.01 26.88
#